data_AF-A0A2W6SFE0-F1
#
_entry.id   AF-A0A2W6SFE0-F1
#
_cell.length_a   1.000
_cell.length_b   1.000
_cell.length_c   1.000
_cell.angle_alpha   90.00
_cell.angle_beta   90.00
_cell.angle_gamma   90.00
#
_symmetry.space_group_name_H-M   'P 1'
#
loop_
_entity.id
_entity.type
_entity.pdbx_description
1 polymer ?
#
loop_
_entity_poly.entity_id
_entity_poly.type
_entity_poly.pdbx_seq_one_letter_code
_entity_poly.pdbx_strand_id
1 'polypeptide(L)'
;MNSSVGVAMVTNGPDRRQHYWDVTRAFLMLLGLPYHVAMLYHPGGWIVAVDQESTWLGWIAAFIHLFRMPAFFVVAGYFAALLLARRPAGAWIGSRIFRLGIPLLTSLVFLVPVLNMLGELSGRGVHAAFQEWRYQTATSGGYWVRHLWFLIVLLYLSMLSAGVVALFPAVARWRLAGGWDARLARWLPVALLGIGAAIGLFEGIAIELFYKAGLNTNLIQEILRLDDLIGFAPYFLFGAFLQRSPRLTEAFGRPSPTMIAATLGLVAAGIFYADRAWPPVGRFIVALAAIALTQVVISIARALFDRPSRIVERLVAGSFVIYLFHLPILIAIYDVVKRAGLAPGIGFTVNLALTFAFSWGVWRLVERTPALNLLFNGIAPAAPAPRRRAAEPESRAC
;
A
#
# COMPACT_ATOMS: atom_id res chain seq x y z
N MET A 1 -50.66 34.19 13.51
CA MET A 1 -49.29 34.26 12.96
C MET A 1 -48.31 33.76 14.01
N ASN A 2 -47.87 32.50 13.92
CA ASN A 2 -46.51 32.11 14.29
C ASN A 2 -46.22 30.70 13.76
N SER A 3 -45.40 30.64 12.72
CA SER A 3 -45.02 29.41 12.04
C SER A 3 -43.80 28.81 12.72
N SER A 4 -43.96 27.72 13.47
CA SER A 4 -42.85 26.91 13.98
C SER A 4 -42.38 25.96 12.87
N VAL A 5 -41.36 26.37 12.13
CA VAL A 5 -40.64 25.50 11.18
C VAL A 5 -39.78 24.53 11.98
N GLY A 6 -40.22 23.27 12.05
CA GLY A 6 -39.41 22.17 12.57
C GLY A 6 -38.18 21.97 11.69
N VAL A 7 -37.00 22.16 12.27
CA VAL A 7 -35.74 21.74 11.66
C VAL A 7 -35.76 20.22 11.59
N ALA A 8 -36.09 19.69 10.41
CA ALA A 8 -35.96 18.28 10.11
C ALA A 8 -34.48 17.90 10.25
N MET A 9 -34.16 17.22 11.35
CA MET A 9 -32.90 16.52 11.55
C MET A 9 -32.75 15.54 10.39
N VAL A 10 -31.87 15.84 9.44
CA VAL A 10 -31.46 14.90 8.39
C VAL A 10 -30.79 13.74 9.11
N THR A 11 -31.57 12.69 9.35
CA THR A 11 -31.06 11.39 9.76
C THR A 11 -30.23 10.87 8.60
N ASN A 12 -28.91 11.12 8.63
CA ASN A 12 -27.98 10.40 7.78
C ASN A 12 -28.22 8.91 8.04
N GLY A 13 -28.77 8.21 7.05
CA GLY A 13 -28.84 6.75 7.06
C GLY A 13 -27.45 6.15 7.30
N PRO A 14 -27.35 4.86 7.65
CA PRO A 14 -26.06 4.23 7.91
C PRO A 14 -25.12 4.52 6.75
N ASP A 15 -24.03 5.25 7.05
CA ASP A 15 -22.97 5.63 6.11
C ASP A 15 -22.73 4.51 5.11
N ARG A 16 -23.14 4.69 3.84
CA ARG A 16 -22.97 3.65 2.82
C ARG A 16 -21.48 3.39 2.69
N ARG A 17 -21.03 2.23 3.18
CA ARG A 17 -19.63 1.81 3.11
C ARG A 17 -19.19 1.88 1.64
N GLN A 18 -18.15 2.66 1.39
CA GLN A 18 -17.59 2.84 0.06
C GLN A 18 -16.70 1.63 -0.25
N HIS A 19 -17.29 0.57 -0.79
CA HIS A 19 -16.63 -0.73 -0.96
C HIS A 19 -15.39 -0.62 -1.85
N TYR A 20 -15.44 0.24 -2.87
CA TYR A 20 -14.34 0.41 -3.82
C TYR A 20 -13.01 0.83 -3.17
N TRP A 21 -13.00 1.62 -2.08
CA TRP A 21 -11.74 1.98 -1.41
C TRP A 21 -11.04 0.78 -0.79
N ASP A 22 -11.81 -0.15 -0.22
CA ASP A 22 -11.28 -1.39 0.34
C ASP A 22 -10.74 -2.31 -0.77
N VAL A 23 -11.45 -2.37 -1.91
CA VAL A 23 -11.00 -3.10 -3.09
C VAL A 23 -9.72 -2.52 -3.67
N THR A 24 -9.67 -1.21 -3.88
CA THR A 24 -8.47 -0.53 -4.40
C THR A 24 -7.27 -0.80 -3.50
N ARG A 25 -7.43 -0.69 -2.18
CA ARG A 25 -6.36 -1.01 -1.22
C ARG A 25 -5.84 -2.44 -1.40
N ALA A 26 -6.74 -3.42 -1.45
CA ALA A 26 -6.38 -4.82 -1.60
C ALA A 26 -5.75 -5.12 -2.97
N PHE A 27 -6.28 -4.54 -4.03
CA PHE A 27 -5.74 -4.62 -5.39
C PHE A 27 -4.30 -4.09 -5.43
N LEU A 28 -4.03 -2.93 -4.84
CA LEU A 28 -2.70 -2.33 -4.79
C LEU A 28 -1.71 -3.18 -3.96
N MET A 29 -2.17 -3.85 -2.89
CA MET A 29 -1.34 -4.82 -2.17
C MET A 29 -1.03 -6.04 -3.04
N LEU A 30 -2.04 -6.62 -3.69
CA LEU A 30 -1.91 -7.82 -4.52
C LEU A 30 -1.11 -7.57 -5.80
N LEU A 31 -1.12 -6.36 -6.37
CA LEU A 31 -0.28 -5.98 -7.50
C LEU A 31 1.21 -6.11 -7.22
N GLY A 32 1.62 -6.18 -5.95
CA GLY A 32 3.02 -6.49 -5.63
C GLY A 32 3.46 -7.86 -6.08
N LEU A 33 2.53 -8.81 -6.14
CA LEU A 33 2.83 -10.17 -6.58
C LEU A 33 3.30 -10.22 -8.05
N PRO A 34 2.51 -9.80 -9.06
CA PRO A 34 2.97 -9.80 -10.45
C PRO A 34 4.17 -8.87 -10.68
N TYR A 35 4.31 -7.78 -9.92
CA TYR A 35 5.51 -6.94 -9.96
C TYR A 35 6.77 -7.74 -9.58
N HIS A 36 6.77 -8.40 -8.42
CA HIS A 36 7.94 -9.13 -7.94
C HIS A 36 8.25 -10.38 -8.77
N VAL A 37 7.24 -11.05 -9.35
CA VAL A 37 7.48 -12.16 -10.28
C VAL A 37 8.11 -11.63 -11.58
N ALA A 38 7.69 -10.48 -12.08
CA ALA A 38 8.30 -9.87 -13.27
C ALA A 38 9.77 -9.45 -13.01
N MET A 39 10.11 -9.01 -11.79
CA MET A 39 11.48 -8.66 -11.42
C MET A 39 12.49 -9.81 -11.53
N LEU A 40 12.03 -11.07 -11.51
CA LEU A 40 12.88 -12.25 -11.75
C LEU A 40 13.54 -12.24 -13.14
N TYR A 41 12.90 -11.54 -14.09
CA TYR A 41 13.28 -11.47 -15.50
C TYR A 41 13.92 -10.12 -15.87
N HIS A 42 14.21 -9.26 -14.88
CA HIS A 42 14.73 -7.91 -15.11
C HIS A 42 16.21 -7.96 -15.55
N PRO A 43 16.58 -7.24 -16.63
CA PRO A 43 17.97 -7.04 -17.02
C PRO A 43 18.78 -6.34 -15.92
N GLY A 44 19.79 -7.01 -15.34
CA GLY A 44 20.57 -6.48 -14.22
C GLY A 44 20.32 -7.17 -12.87
N GLY A 45 19.41 -8.15 -12.83
CA GLY A 45 19.20 -9.01 -11.69
C GLY A 45 18.43 -8.35 -10.53
N TRP A 46 17.97 -9.20 -9.61
CA TRP A 46 17.25 -8.82 -8.41
C TRP A 46 17.69 -9.74 -7.25
N ILE A 47 16.85 -9.96 -6.22
CA ILE A 47 17.17 -10.89 -5.12
C ILE A 47 17.58 -12.26 -5.67
N VAL A 48 16.85 -12.72 -6.69
CA VAL A 48 17.19 -13.88 -7.53
C VAL A 48 16.81 -13.54 -8.98
N ALA A 49 17.52 -14.11 -9.96
CA ALA A 49 17.34 -13.78 -11.38
C ALA A 49 17.37 -15.02 -12.26
N VAL A 50 16.42 -15.15 -13.18
CA VAL A 50 16.45 -16.26 -14.16
C VAL A 50 17.50 -15.99 -15.22
N ASP A 51 17.95 -17.04 -15.92
CA ASP A 51 18.98 -16.90 -16.95
C ASP A 51 18.42 -16.29 -18.25
N GLN A 52 17.10 -16.36 -18.46
CA GLN A 52 16.42 -15.79 -19.64
C GLN A 52 15.71 -14.48 -19.26
N GLU A 53 16.33 -13.34 -19.55
CA GLU A 53 15.75 -12.02 -19.32
C GLU A 53 14.56 -11.71 -20.24
N SER A 54 13.71 -10.76 -19.86
CA SER A 54 12.57 -10.35 -20.68
C SER A 54 12.24 -8.86 -20.56
N THR A 55 12.42 -8.14 -21.66
CA THR A 55 12.12 -6.71 -21.76
C THR A 55 10.65 -6.39 -21.49
N TRP A 56 9.71 -7.16 -22.04
CA TRP A 56 8.28 -6.88 -21.87
C TRP A 56 7.80 -7.14 -20.43
N LEU A 57 8.39 -8.12 -19.72
CA LEU A 57 8.15 -8.30 -18.28
C LEU A 57 8.73 -7.15 -17.47
N GLY A 58 9.90 -6.63 -17.87
CA GLY A 58 10.45 -5.39 -17.33
C GLY A 58 9.47 -4.20 -17.46
N TRP A 59 8.79 -4.08 -18.61
CA TRP A 59 7.80 -3.02 -18.83
C TRP A 59 6.55 -3.19 -17.96
N ILE A 60 6.10 -4.44 -17.73
CA ILE A 60 5.03 -4.73 -16.77
C ILE A 60 5.45 -4.33 -15.36
N ALA A 61 6.67 -4.66 -14.94
CA ALA A 61 7.20 -4.28 -13.65
C ALA A 61 7.24 -2.75 -13.50
N ALA A 62 7.78 -2.04 -14.49
CA ALA A 62 7.83 -0.58 -14.53
C ALA A 62 6.43 0.05 -14.46
N PHE A 63 5.48 -0.45 -15.26
CA PHE A 63 4.09 0.02 -15.26
C PHE A 63 3.43 -0.15 -13.89
N ILE A 64 3.56 -1.32 -13.25
CA ILE A 64 2.98 -1.54 -11.93
C ILE A 64 3.65 -0.65 -10.88
N HIS A 65 4.98 -0.56 -10.90
CA HIS A 65 5.74 0.23 -9.94
C HIS A 65 5.40 1.72 -9.99
N LEU A 66 5.23 2.26 -11.20
CA LEU A 66 4.96 3.68 -11.49
C LEU A 66 3.81 4.26 -10.65
N PHE A 67 2.74 3.49 -10.40
CA PHE A 67 1.58 4.02 -9.67
C PHE A 67 1.23 3.23 -8.41
N ARG A 68 1.64 1.96 -8.27
CA ARG A 68 1.13 1.11 -7.18
C ARG A 68 1.39 1.73 -5.81
N MET A 69 2.63 2.17 -5.54
CA MET A 69 2.99 2.76 -4.24
C MET A 69 2.39 4.16 -4.05
N PRO A 70 2.50 5.09 -5.03
CA PRO A 70 1.77 6.37 -4.97
C PRO A 70 0.27 6.21 -4.66
N ALA A 71 -0.43 5.37 -5.43
CA ALA A 71 -1.85 5.10 -5.23
C ALA A 71 -2.15 4.49 -3.86
N PHE A 72 -1.28 3.59 -3.38
CA PHE A 72 -1.44 2.97 -2.08
C PHE A 72 -1.36 4.01 -0.95
N PHE A 73 -0.41 4.94 -1.03
CA PHE A 73 -0.28 6.02 -0.06
C PHE A 73 -1.44 7.02 -0.14
N VAL A 74 -1.97 7.33 -1.32
CA VAL A 74 -3.21 8.12 -1.47
C VAL A 74 -4.38 7.43 -0.75
N VAL A 75 -4.59 6.14 -0.98
CA VAL A 75 -5.66 5.38 -0.30
C VAL A 75 -5.43 5.33 1.21
N ALA A 76 -4.19 5.14 1.65
CA ALA A 76 -3.84 5.10 3.06
C ALA A 76 -4.12 6.44 3.77
N GLY A 77 -3.75 7.56 3.14
CA GLY A 77 -4.01 8.90 3.63
C GLY A 77 -5.51 9.21 3.71
N TYR A 78 -6.27 8.78 2.72
CA TYR A 78 -7.74 8.88 2.72
C TYR A 78 -8.34 8.18 3.95
N PHE A 79 -7.96 6.92 4.19
CA PHE A 79 -8.45 6.17 5.35
C PHE A 79 -7.96 6.74 6.69
N ALA A 80 -6.74 7.28 6.74
CA ALA A 80 -6.21 7.92 7.93
C ALA A 80 -7.06 9.14 8.32
N ALA A 81 -7.31 10.05 7.38
CA ALA A 81 -8.16 11.21 7.59
C ALA A 81 -9.60 10.81 7.99
N LEU A 82 -10.17 9.80 7.31
CA LEU A 82 -11.51 9.29 7.62
C LEU A 82 -11.63 8.77 9.05
N LEU A 83 -10.65 7.99 9.52
CA LEU A 83 -10.69 7.36 10.84
C LEU A 83 -10.33 8.34 11.96
N LEU A 84 -9.37 9.24 11.74
CA LEU A 84 -9.03 10.31 12.68
C LEU A 84 -10.18 11.30 12.89
N ALA A 85 -11.07 11.46 11.91
CA ALA A 85 -12.29 12.26 12.08
C ALA A 85 -13.33 11.60 13.01
N ARG A 86 -13.24 10.27 13.20
CA ARG A 86 -14.26 9.46 13.89
C ARG A 86 -13.79 8.84 15.21
N ARG A 87 -12.48 8.82 15.46
CA ARG A 87 -11.87 8.16 16.61
C ARG A 87 -10.83 9.06 17.26
N PRO A 88 -10.65 8.99 18.59
CA PRO A 88 -9.57 9.70 19.26
C PRO A 88 -8.22 9.20 18.75
N ALA A 89 -7.26 10.11 18.61
CA ALA A 89 -5.95 9.85 18.02
C ALA A 89 -5.21 8.68 18.71
N GLY A 90 -5.20 8.63 20.05
CA GLY A 90 -4.54 7.57 20.81
C GLY A 90 -5.11 6.17 20.54
N ALA A 91 -6.44 6.01 20.55
CA ALA A 91 -7.07 4.72 20.24
C ALA A 91 -6.82 4.29 18.79
N TRP A 92 -6.76 5.26 17.87
CA TRP A 92 -6.44 4.98 16.48
C TRP A 92 -4.98 4.52 16.33
N ILE A 93 -4.00 5.19 16.93
CA ILE A 93 -2.58 4.76 16.97
C ILE A 93 -2.46 3.33 17.48
N GLY A 94 -3.09 3.02 18.63
CA GLY A 94 -3.09 1.67 19.19
C GLY A 94 -3.55 0.65 18.16
N SER A 95 -4.67 0.93 17.47
CA SER A 95 -5.16 0.04 16.41
C SER A 95 -4.19 -0.13 15.22
N ARG A 96 -3.37 0.88 14.92
CA ARG A 96 -2.34 0.81 13.87
C ARG A 96 -1.13 -0.01 14.30
N ILE A 97 -0.66 0.16 15.54
CA ILE A 97 0.44 -0.65 16.08
C ILE A 97 0.06 -2.13 16.07
N PHE A 98 -1.16 -2.47 16.50
CA PHE A 98 -1.63 -3.86 16.44
C PHE A 98 -1.75 -4.39 15.01
N ARG A 99 -2.34 -3.61 14.09
CA ARG A 99 -2.61 -4.07 12.72
C ARG A 99 -1.41 -4.04 11.78
N LEU A 100 -0.41 -3.20 12.03
CA LEU A 100 0.74 -3.00 11.14
C LEU A 100 2.06 -3.26 11.87
N GLY A 101 2.22 -2.75 13.10
CA GLY A 101 3.46 -2.89 13.88
C GLY A 101 3.78 -4.33 14.27
N ILE A 102 2.80 -5.07 14.81
CA ILE A 102 3.00 -6.48 15.19
C ILE A 102 3.35 -7.33 13.95
N PRO A 103 2.60 -7.28 12.84
CA PRO A 103 2.98 -7.99 11.61
C PRO A 103 4.31 -7.58 11.02
N LEU A 104 4.65 -6.29 11.07
CA LEU A 104 5.96 -5.81 10.63
C LEU A 104 7.08 -6.44 11.46
N LEU A 105 7.06 -6.30 12.78
CA LEU A 105 8.10 -6.84 13.65
C LEU A 105 8.23 -8.35 13.52
N THR A 106 7.10 -9.06 13.49
CA THR A 106 7.09 -10.52 13.28
C THR A 106 7.71 -10.88 11.94
N SER A 107 7.37 -10.16 10.86
CA SER A 107 7.91 -10.45 9.53
C SER A 107 9.39 -10.12 9.42
N LEU A 108 9.87 -9.05 10.06
CA LEU A 108 11.29 -8.70 10.12
C LEU A 108 12.11 -9.77 10.84
N VAL A 109 11.57 -10.38 11.91
CA VAL A 109 12.28 -11.39 12.71
C VAL A 109 12.21 -12.78 12.08
N PHE A 110 11.06 -13.16 11.50
CA PHE A 110 10.84 -14.53 11.05
C PHE A 110 10.81 -14.71 9.53
N LEU A 111 10.24 -13.77 8.77
CA LEU A 111 10.08 -13.93 7.31
C LEU A 111 11.28 -13.40 6.53
N VAL A 112 11.83 -12.25 6.91
CA VAL A 112 12.95 -11.65 6.17
C VAL A 112 14.22 -12.51 6.25
N PRO A 113 14.63 -13.06 7.40
CA PRO A 113 15.79 -13.95 7.46
C PRO A 113 15.64 -15.18 6.57
N VAL A 114 14.44 -15.78 6.53
CA VAL A 114 14.12 -16.93 5.68
C VAL A 114 14.18 -16.53 4.21
N LEU A 115 13.53 -15.42 3.84
CA LEU A 115 13.58 -14.86 2.48
C LEU A 115 15.03 -14.68 2.01
N ASN A 116 15.84 -14.05 2.86
CA ASN A 116 17.23 -13.75 2.58
C ASN A 116 18.06 -15.02 2.41
N MET A 117 17.94 -15.98 3.33
CA MET A 117 18.65 -17.25 3.25
C MET A 117 18.26 -18.05 1.99
N LEU A 118 16.97 -18.09 1.63
CA LEU A 118 16.52 -18.72 0.39
C LEU A 118 17.13 -18.03 -0.84
N GLY A 119 17.21 -16.71 -0.83
CA GLY A 119 17.90 -15.93 -1.86
C GLY A 119 19.38 -16.28 -1.95
N GLU A 120 20.09 -16.37 -0.81
CA GLU A 120 21.52 -16.64 -0.83
C GLU A 120 21.86 -18.07 -1.27
N LEU A 121 21.00 -19.04 -0.95
CA LEU A 121 21.12 -20.43 -1.40
C LEU A 121 20.87 -20.60 -2.90
N SER A 122 20.22 -19.62 -3.53
CA SER A 122 19.99 -19.61 -4.96
C SER A 122 21.32 -19.44 -5.71
N GLY A 123 21.82 -20.53 -6.29
CA GLY A 123 23.08 -20.54 -7.05
C GLY A 123 24.37 -20.59 -6.22
N ARG A 124 24.29 -20.73 -4.90
CA ARG A 124 25.47 -20.88 -4.02
C ARG A 124 25.43 -22.18 -3.21
N GLY A 125 26.60 -22.69 -2.83
CA GLY A 125 26.71 -23.77 -1.85
C GLY A 125 26.36 -23.29 -0.43
N VAL A 126 25.91 -24.21 0.44
CA VAL A 126 25.40 -23.90 1.80
C VAL A 126 26.38 -23.04 2.61
N HIS A 127 27.68 -23.35 2.59
CA HIS A 127 28.67 -22.58 3.34
C HIS A 127 28.78 -21.14 2.85
N ALA A 128 28.91 -20.93 1.53
CA ALA A 128 29.01 -19.61 0.93
C ALA A 128 27.74 -18.78 1.15
N ALA A 129 26.56 -19.40 1.01
CA ALA A 129 25.28 -18.76 1.29
C ALA A 129 25.18 -18.27 2.74
N PHE A 130 25.61 -19.08 3.71
CA PHE A 130 25.58 -18.69 5.12
C PHE A 130 26.55 -17.53 5.44
N GLN A 131 27.73 -17.51 4.83
CA GLN A 131 28.68 -16.40 5.01
C GLN A 131 28.13 -15.10 4.41
N GLU A 132 27.58 -15.16 3.20
CA GLU A 132 26.98 -13.99 2.55
C GLU A 132 25.78 -13.46 3.34
N TRP A 133 24.89 -14.36 3.78
CA TRP A 133 23.77 -14.00 4.63
C TRP A 133 24.23 -13.29 5.91
N ARG A 134 25.25 -13.83 6.60
CA ARG A 134 25.81 -13.19 7.81
C ARG A 134 26.41 -11.81 7.53
N TYR A 135 27.16 -11.69 6.44
CA TYR A 135 27.78 -10.43 6.03
C TYR A 135 26.71 -9.37 5.75
N GLN A 136 25.76 -9.68 4.86
CA GLN A 136 24.69 -8.74 4.48
C GLN A 136 23.79 -8.36 5.65
N THR A 137 23.47 -9.32 6.53
CA THR A 137 22.76 -9.05 7.78
C THR A 137 23.50 -8.07 8.70
N ALA A 138 24.83 -8.05 8.69
CA ALA A 138 25.63 -7.12 9.49
C ALA A 138 25.85 -5.77 8.81
N THR A 139 25.86 -5.70 7.48
CA THR A 139 26.33 -4.51 6.74
C THR A 139 25.27 -3.77 5.93
N SER A 140 24.10 -4.35 5.66
CA SER A 140 23.04 -3.70 4.87
C SER A 140 21.75 -3.58 5.65
N GLY A 141 21.27 -2.35 5.82
CA GLY A 141 19.99 -2.06 6.44
C GLY A 141 18.82 -2.45 5.53
N GLY A 142 18.99 -2.29 4.21
CA GLY A 142 17.99 -2.66 3.21
C GLY A 142 17.75 -4.17 3.18
N TYR A 143 18.76 -4.96 3.52
CA TYR A 143 18.67 -6.41 3.67
C TYR A 143 17.69 -6.84 4.78
N TRP A 144 17.55 -6.04 5.84
CA TRP A 144 16.60 -6.28 6.94
C TRP A 144 15.17 -5.90 6.60
N VAL A 145 14.97 -4.85 5.80
CA VAL A 145 13.63 -4.30 5.55
C VAL A 145 12.99 -4.93 4.31
N ARG A 146 13.78 -5.13 3.24
CA ARG A 146 13.30 -5.62 1.94
C ARG A 146 12.02 -4.88 1.50
N HIS A 147 11.06 -5.61 0.96
CA HIS A 147 9.77 -5.10 0.52
C HIS A 147 8.89 -4.47 1.61
N LEU A 148 9.17 -4.69 2.90
CA LEU A 148 8.32 -4.26 4.03
C LEU A 148 8.46 -2.77 4.35
N TRP A 149 9.35 -2.03 3.67
CA TRP A 149 9.63 -0.61 3.90
C TRP A 149 8.37 0.25 3.98
N PHE A 150 7.36 -0.02 3.15
CA PHE A 150 6.18 0.84 3.12
C PHE A 150 5.34 0.71 4.39
N LEU A 151 5.42 -0.41 5.12
CA LEU A 151 4.74 -0.56 6.40
C LEU A 151 5.38 0.33 7.46
N ILE A 152 6.70 0.45 7.43
CA ILE A 152 7.47 1.37 8.27
C ILE A 152 7.04 2.81 7.97
N VAL A 153 7.08 3.21 6.70
CA VAL A 153 6.67 4.56 6.26
C VAL A 153 5.20 4.84 6.59
N LEU A 154 4.31 3.86 6.39
CA LEU A 154 2.89 3.98 6.72
C LEU A 154 2.66 4.14 8.22
N LEU A 155 3.44 3.46 9.06
CA LEU A 155 3.40 3.66 10.50
C LEU A 155 3.84 5.07 10.87
N TYR A 156 4.93 5.59 10.31
CA TYR A 156 5.37 6.97 10.54
C TYR A 156 4.29 7.98 10.17
N LEU A 157 3.76 7.90 8.95
CA LEU A 157 2.72 8.80 8.49
C LEU A 157 1.45 8.70 9.32
N SER A 158 1.11 7.49 9.81
CA SER A 158 0.01 7.30 10.74
C SER A 158 0.28 7.98 12.09
N MET A 159 1.47 7.80 12.67
CA MET A 159 1.84 8.45 13.94
C MET A 159 1.88 9.97 13.81
N LEU A 160 2.48 10.49 12.73
CA LEU A 160 2.54 11.92 12.44
C LEU A 160 1.13 12.52 12.28
N SER A 161 0.25 11.86 11.51
CA SER A 161 -1.13 12.32 11.32
C SER A 161 -1.92 12.34 12.63
N ALA A 162 -1.74 11.31 13.47
CA ALA A 162 -2.35 11.27 14.78
C ALA A 162 -1.82 12.35 15.71
N GLY A 163 -0.50 12.59 15.70
CA GLY A 163 0.15 13.64 16.48
C GLY A 163 -0.35 15.03 16.09
N VAL A 164 -0.43 15.31 14.78
CA VAL A 164 -0.99 16.56 14.26
C VAL A 164 -2.44 16.74 14.72
N VAL A 165 -3.27 15.70 14.66
CA VAL A 165 -4.66 15.78 15.12
C VAL A 165 -4.76 15.91 16.65
N ALA A 166 -3.85 15.30 17.41
CA ALA A 166 -3.83 15.44 18.86
C ALA A 166 -3.43 16.86 19.30
N LEU A 167 -2.45 17.46 18.63
CA LEU A 167 -2.00 18.83 18.88
C LEU A 167 -2.97 19.88 18.32
N PHE A 168 -3.58 19.60 17.17
CA PHE A 168 -4.50 20.49 16.46
C PHE A 168 -5.80 19.76 16.07
N PRO A 169 -6.72 19.54 17.02
CA PRO A 169 -7.96 18.78 16.78
C PRO A 169 -8.83 19.33 15.64
N ALA A 170 -8.73 20.64 15.36
CA ALA A 170 -9.42 21.29 14.25
C ALA A 170 -9.05 20.66 12.88
N VAL A 171 -7.83 20.15 12.70
CA VAL A 171 -7.37 19.49 11.47
C VAL A 171 -8.22 18.26 11.16
N ALA A 172 -8.67 17.53 12.18
CA ALA A 172 -9.51 16.33 11.99
C ALA A 172 -10.92 16.64 11.47
N ARG A 173 -11.34 17.91 11.43
CA ARG A 173 -12.63 18.35 10.90
C ARG A 173 -12.50 19.42 9.81
N TRP A 174 -11.27 19.79 9.47
CA TRP A 174 -11.00 20.79 8.45
C TRP A 174 -11.58 20.38 7.10
N ARG A 175 -12.09 21.37 6.36
CA ARG A 175 -12.62 21.26 5.00
C ARG A 175 -12.15 22.47 4.20
N LEU A 176 -12.03 22.32 2.88
CA LEU A 176 -11.73 23.48 2.04
C LEU A 176 -12.83 24.55 2.20
N ALA A 177 -12.39 25.74 2.57
CA ALA A 177 -13.23 26.93 2.59
C ALA A 177 -13.57 27.40 1.17
N GLY A 178 -14.62 28.22 1.03
CA GLY A 178 -14.76 29.16 -0.09
C GLY A 178 -14.88 28.58 -1.50
N GLY A 179 -15.76 27.61 -1.74
CA GLY A 179 -16.08 27.10 -3.10
C GLY A 179 -14.93 26.40 -3.84
N TRP A 180 -13.73 26.35 -3.26
CA TRP A 180 -12.53 25.76 -3.86
C TRP A 180 -12.68 24.27 -4.14
N ASP A 181 -13.32 23.51 -3.25
CA ASP A 181 -13.65 22.09 -3.49
C ASP A 181 -14.41 21.92 -4.82
N ALA A 182 -15.39 22.79 -5.08
CA ALA A 182 -16.16 22.78 -6.31
C ALA A 182 -15.35 23.20 -7.55
N ARG A 183 -14.45 24.18 -7.39
CA ARG A 183 -13.58 24.65 -8.47
C ARG A 183 -12.56 23.57 -8.86
N LEU A 184 -11.91 22.94 -7.89
CA LEU A 184 -10.99 21.83 -8.11
C LEU A 184 -11.70 20.64 -8.76
N ALA A 185 -12.91 20.31 -8.30
CA ALA A 185 -13.73 19.26 -8.91
C ALA A 185 -14.10 19.56 -10.37
N ARG A 186 -14.45 20.82 -10.69
CA ARG A 186 -14.79 21.27 -12.04
C ARG A 186 -13.59 21.19 -12.99
N TRP A 187 -12.42 21.63 -12.51
CA TRP A 187 -11.18 21.67 -13.28
C TRP A 187 -10.24 20.52 -12.92
N LEU A 188 -10.81 19.32 -12.69
CA LEU A 188 -10.06 18.15 -12.21
C LEU A 188 -8.77 17.87 -13.01
N PRO A 189 -8.74 17.88 -14.35
CA PRO A 189 -7.51 17.61 -15.09
C PRO A 189 -6.40 18.62 -14.74
N VAL A 190 -6.74 19.92 -14.67
CA VAL A 190 -5.79 20.99 -14.32
C VAL A 190 -5.36 20.86 -12.87
N ALA A 191 -6.28 20.53 -11.96
CA ALA A 191 -5.96 20.29 -10.56
C ALA A 191 -4.98 19.12 -10.39
N LEU A 192 -5.18 18.00 -11.10
CA LEU A 192 -4.30 16.84 -11.05
C LEU A 192 -2.92 17.12 -11.65
N LEU A 193 -2.85 17.89 -12.75
CA LEU A 193 -1.58 18.36 -13.28
C LEU A 193 -0.86 19.26 -12.28
N GLY A 194 -1.55 20.21 -11.65
CA GLY A 194 -0.97 21.09 -10.63
C GLY A 194 -0.49 20.32 -9.40
N ILE A 195 -1.26 19.35 -8.92
CA ILE A 195 -0.89 18.49 -7.79
C ILE A 195 0.29 17.60 -8.16
N GLY A 196 0.25 16.93 -9.31
CA GLY A 196 1.35 16.08 -9.77
C GLY A 196 2.63 16.88 -10.01
N ALA A 197 2.53 18.11 -10.52
CA ALA A 197 3.68 19.01 -10.67
C ALA A 197 4.25 19.46 -9.32
N ALA A 198 3.40 19.77 -8.35
CA ALA A 198 3.84 20.13 -7.00
C ALA A 198 4.54 18.96 -6.30
N ILE A 199 4.00 17.75 -6.40
CA ILE A 199 4.62 16.53 -5.86
C ILE A 199 5.94 16.27 -6.58
N GLY A 200 5.95 16.29 -7.91
CA GLY A 200 7.14 16.04 -8.71
C GLY A 200 8.27 17.04 -8.46
N LEU A 201 7.94 18.32 -8.28
CA LEU A 201 8.91 19.35 -7.92
C LEU A 201 9.46 19.13 -6.51
N PHE A 202 8.58 18.80 -5.56
CA PHE A 202 8.99 18.48 -4.20
C PHE A 202 9.93 17.26 -4.17
N GLU A 203 9.57 16.15 -4.82
CA GLU A 203 10.42 14.96 -4.89
C GLU A 203 11.73 15.24 -5.61
N GLY A 204 11.67 15.93 -6.74
CA GLY A 204 12.83 16.31 -7.54
C GLY A 204 13.83 17.16 -6.76
N ILE A 205 13.37 18.01 -5.84
CA ILE A 205 14.24 18.83 -5.00
C ILE A 205 14.64 18.07 -3.73
N ALA A 206 13.67 17.59 -2.94
CA ALA A 206 13.91 17.05 -1.60
C ALA A 206 14.74 15.76 -1.63
N ILE A 207 14.40 14.82 -2.53
CA ILE A 207 15.14 13.55 -2.65
C ILE A 207 16.52 13.81 -3.23
N GLU A 208 16.64 14.73 -4.19
CA GLU A 208 17.94 15.07 -4.78
C GLU A 208 18.88 15.71 -3.77
N LEU A 209 18.38 16.63 -2.94
CA LEU A 209 19.15 17.21 -1.83
C LEU A 209 19.54 16.13 -0.80
N PHE A 210 18.63 15.21 -0.48
CA PHE A 210 18.90 14.10 0.44
C PHE A 210 20.03 13.19 -0.08
N TYR A 211 20.02 12.88 -1.37
CA TYR A 211 21.01 12.00 -2.01
C TYR A 211 22.36 12.71 -2.16
N LYS A 212 22.36 14.00 -2.56
CA LYS A 212 23.58 14.81 -2.63
C LYS A 212 24.26 15.01 -1.28
N ALA A 213 23.47 15.03 -0.20
CA ALA A 213 23.99 15.06 1.16
C ALA A 213 24.56 13.70 1.64
N GLY A 214 24.50 12.64 0.82
CA GLY A 214 25.00 11.31 1.16
C GLY A 214 24.17 10.61 2.24
N LEU A 215 22.93 11.03 2.47
CA LEU A 215 22.08 10.51 3.55
C LEU A 215 21.41 9.17 3.20
N ASN A 216 21.54 8.71 1.95
CA ASN A 216 20.84 7.53 1.39
C ASN A 216 21.65 6.22 1.42
N THR A 217 22.88 6.23 1.91
CA THR A 217 23.80 5.07 1.84
C THR A 217 24.26 4.55 3.21
N ASN A 218 23.68 5.06 4.31
CA ASN A 218 24.03 4.61 5.64
C ASN A 218 23.05 3.55 6.14
N LEU A 219 23.56 2.60 6.94
CA LEU A 219 22.82 1.47 7.51
C LEU A 219 21.49 1.91 8.16
N ILE A 220 21.52 2.99 8.94
CA ILE A 220 20.35 3.45 9.70
C ILE A 220 19.26 3.95 8.75
N GLN A 221 19.61 4.78 7.77
CA GLN A 221 18.65 5.23 6.77
C GLN A 221 18.09 4.05 5.99
N GLU A 222 18.88 3.06 5.61
CA GLU A 222 18.36 1.93 4.84
C GLU A 222 17.31 1.12 5.62
N ILE A 223 17.42 1.12 6.95
CA ILE A 223 16.41 0.54 7.85
C ILE A 223 15.20 1.47 8.01
N LEU A 224 15.44 2.77 8.24
CA LEU A 224 14.39 3.73 8.53
C LEU A 224 13.62 4.18 7.29
N ARG A 225 14.21 4.08 6.09
CA ARG A 225 13.60 4.42 4.79
C ARG A 225 13.04 5.86 4.75
N LEU A 226 13.86 6.81 5.22
CA LEU A 226 13.47 8.23 5.31
C LEU A 226 13.31 8.89 3.93
N ASP A 227 14.08 8.44 2.94
CA ASP A 227 13.91 8.77 1.53
C ASP A 227 12.52 8.42 1.01
N ASP A 228 12.04 7.19 1.29
CA ASP A 228 10.67 6.79 0.94
C ASP A 228 9.63 7.60 1.73
N LEU A 229 9.89 7.90 3.02
CA LEU A 229 9.00 8.77 3.79
C LEU A 229 8.85 10.13 3.12
N ILE A 230 9.95 10.75 2.69
CA ILE A 230 9.94 12.03 1.99
C ILE A 230 9.17 11.90 0.68
N GLY A 231 9.49 10.91 -0.16
CA GLY A 231 8.83 10.73 -1.46
C GLY A 231 7.33 10.44 -1.36
N PHE A 232 6.91 9.60 -0.41
CA PHE A 232 5.52 9.15 -0.33
C PHE A 232 4.62 10.00 0.58
N ALA A 233 5.17 10.88 1.42
CA ALA A 233 4.39 11.77 2.27
C ALA A 233 3.42 12.68 1.47
N PRO A 234 3.82 13.34 0.35
CA PRO A 234 2.90 14.15 -0.45
C PRO A 234 1.70 13.38 -1.00
N TYR A 235 1.88 12.12 -1.43
CA TYR A 235 0.78 11.27 -1.89
C TYR A 235 -0.18 10.93 -0.76
N PHE A 236 0.35 10.60 0.41
CA PHE A 236 -0.46 10.37 1.60
C PHE A 236 -1.26 11.63 2.00
N LEU A 237 -0.61 12.80 2.00
CA LEU A 237 -1.27 14.07 2.28
C LEU A 237 -2.34 14.39 1.24
N PHE A 238 -2.10 14.10 -0.05
CA PHE A 238 -3.11 14.25 -1.09
C PHE A 238 -4.32 13.33 -0.84
N GLY A 239 -4.09 12.09 -0.42
CA GLY A 239 -5.15 11.18 0.03
C GLY A 239 -5.99 11.73 1.19
N ALA A 240 -5.32 12.25 2.22
CA ALA A 240 -5.98 12.90 3.34
C ALA A 240 -6.79 14.13 2.88
N PHE A 241 -6.22 14.94 1.99
CA PHE A 241 -6.87 16.10 1.38
C PHE A 241 -8.11 15.72 0.56
N LEU A 242 -8.05 14.66 -0.25
CA LEU A 242 -9.21 14.13 -0.97
C LEU A 242 -10.35 13.82 0.01
N GLN A 243 -10.06 13.14 1.13
CA GLN A 243 -11.07 12.83 2.13
C GLN A 243 -11.75 14.07 2.72
N ARG A 244 -11.06 15.21 2.77
CA ARG A 244 -11.59 16.52 3.21
C ARG A 244 -12.35 17.29 2.12
N SER A 245 -12.37 16.77 0.90
CA SER A 245 -12.87 17.43 -0.30
C SER A 245 -13.92 16.55 -0.99
N PRO A 246 -15.20 16.58 -0.52
CA PRO A 246 -16.23 15.66 -1.03
C PRO A 246 -16.50 15.80 -2.52
N ARG A 247 -16.58 17.03 -3.06
CA ARG A 247 -16.86 17.25 -4.48
C ARG A 247 -15.67 16.82 -5.34
N LEU A 248 -14.46 17.11 -4.89
CA LEU A 248 -13.25 16.65 -5.56
C LEU A 248 -13.15 15.12 -5.55
N THR A 249 -13.39 14.46 -4.41
CA THR A 249 -13.43 12.99 -4.33
C THR A 249 -14.49 12.41 -5.26
N GLU A 250 -15.65 13.05 -5.33
CA GLU A 250 -16.71 12.60 -6.21
C GLU A 250 -16.28 12.65 -7.68
N ALA A 251 -15.69 13.77 -8.13
CA ALA A 251 -15.15 13.94 -9.48
C ALA A 251 -13.98 12.98 -9.75
N PHE A 252 -13.08 12.81 -8.80
CA PHE A 252 -11.91 11.92 -8.88
C PHE A 252 -12.32 10.47 -9.11
N GLY A 253 -13.44 10.02 -8.54
CA GLY A 253 -13.95 8.67 -8.75
C GLY A 253 -14.80 8.47 -10.01
N ARG A 254 -14.96 9.47 -10.89
CA ARG A 254 -15.74 9.33 -12.13
C ARG A 254 -14.81 8.99 -13.31
N PRO A 255 -15.07 7.90 -14.05
CA PRO A 255 -14.27 7.57 -15.21
C PRO A 255 -14.52 8.58 -16.33
N SER A 256 -13.46 9.00 -17.01
CA SER A 256 -13.54 9.88 -18.18
C SER A 256 -12.60 9.39 -19.27
N PRO A 257 -13.08 9.15 -20.50
CA PRO A 257 -12.23 8.72 -21.61
C PRO A 257 -11.07 9.69 -21.89
N THR A 258 -11.29 11.00 -21.73
CA THR A 258 -10.25 12.01 -21.93
C THR A 258 -9.15 11.92 -20.88
N MET A 259 -9.50 11.65 -19.62
CA MET A 259 -8.53 11.41 -18.56
C MET A 259 -7.75 10.12 -18.78
N ILE A 260 -8.42 9.06 -19.25
CA ILE A 260 -7.76 7.79 -19.59
C ILE A 260 -6.74 8.02 -20.71
N ALA A 261 -7.12 8.69 -21.80
CA ALA A 261 -6.22 9.00 -22.90
C ALA A 261 -5.02 9.86 -22.48
N ALA A 262 -5.25 10.93 -21.69
CA ALA A 262 -4.18 11.77 -21.16
C ALA A 262 -3.24 10.97 -20.22
N THR A 263 -3.80 10.10 -19.38
CA THR A 263 -3.03 9.22 -18.48
C THR A 263 -2.16 8.27 -19.27
N LEU A 264 -2.65 7.66 -20.35
CA LEU A 264 -1.84 6.77 -21.20
C LEU A 264 -0.62 7.51 -21.78
N GLY A 265 -0.79 8.77 -22.19
CA GLY A 265 0.33 9.61 -22.64
C GLY A 265 1.36 9.87 -21.53
N LEU A 266 0.91 10.22 -20.33
CA LEU A 266 1.80 10.43 -19.17
C LEU A 266 2.51 9.15 -18.72
N VAL A 267 1.81 8.01 -18.74
CA VAL A 267 2.39 6.70 -18.42
C VAL A 267 3.45 6.31 -19.44
N ALA A 268 3.18 6.50 -20.74
CA ALA A 268 4.18 6.30 -21.78
C ALA A 268 5.38 7.23 -21.55
N ALA A 269 5.15 8.50 -21.22
CA ALA A 269 6.23 9.43 -20.88
C ALA A 269 7.08 8.94 -19.70
N GLY A 270 6.43 8.45 -18.64
CA GLY A 270 7.10 7.87 -17.46
C GLY A 270 7.95 6.65 -17.81
N ILE A 271 7.40 5.69 -18.55
CA ILE A 271 8.10 4.44 -18.89
C ILE A 271 9.26 4.69 -19.87
N PHE A 272 9.09 5.58 -20.86
CA PHE A 272 10.07 5.75 -21.92
C PHE A 272 11.09 6.86 -21.66
N TYR A 273 10.82 7.84 -20.80
CA TYR A 273 11.70 9.00 -20.64
C TYR A 273 12.20 9.22 -19.21
N ALA A 274 11.52 8.73 -18.17
CA ALA A 274 11.89 9.07 -16.79
C ALA A 274 13.32 8.63 -16.42
N ASP A 275 13.68 7.38 -16.73
CA ASP A 275 15.01 6.83 -16.41
C ASP A 275 16.13 7.37 -17.32
N ARG A 276 15.76 7.96 -18.47
CA ARG A 276 16.70 8.57 -19.43
C ARG A 276 16.95 10.06 -19.13
N ALA A 277 16.09 10.67 -18.32
CA ALA A 277 16.20 12.06 -17.94
C ALA A 277 17.12 12.24 -16.73
N TRP A 278 17.50 13.50 -16.46
CA TRP A 278 18.12 13.85 -15.18
C TRP A 278 17.19 13.44 -14.02
N PRO A 279 17.67 12.81 -12.92
CA PRO A 279 16.78 12.16 -11.95
C PRO A 279 15.66 13.03 -11.37
N PRO A 280 15.86 14.34 -11.06
CA PRO A 280 14.76 15.22 -10.66
C PRO A 280 13.65 15.35 -11.72
N VAL A 281 14.02 15.41 -13.00
CA VAL A 281 13.06 15.45 -14.12
C VAL A 281 12.35 14.12 -14.26
N GLY A 282 13.07 13.01 -14.11
CA GLY A 282 12.46 11.67 -14.10
C GLY A 282 11.39 11.53 -13.02
N ARG A 283 11.71 11.90 -11.77
CA ARG A 283 10.75 11.92 -10.65
C ARG A 283 9.53 12.80 -10.95
N PHE A 284 9.76 13.98 -11.54
CA PHE A 284 8.68 14.89 -11.93
C PHE A 284 7.70 14.25 -12.93
N ILE A 285 8.21 13.59 -13.98
CA ILE A 285 7.40 12.89 -14.98
C ILE A 285 6.61 11.74 -14.33
N VAL A 286 7.29 10.94 -13.49
CA VAL A 286 6.67 9.82 -12.77
C VAL A 286 5.56 10.33 -11.86
N ALA A 287 5.75 11.45 -11.15
CA ALA A 287 4.74 11.98 -10.24
C ALA A 287 3.44 12.39 -10.96
N LEU A 288 3.56 13.02 -12.14
CA LEU A 288 2.42 13.35 -13.00
C LEU A 288 1.68 12.07 -13.45
N ALA A 289 2.43 11.10 -13.96
CA ALA A 289 1.88 9.83 -14.43
C ALA A 289 1.21 9.03 -13.30
N ALA A 290 1.84 8.99 -12.12
CA ALA A 290 1.36 8.30 -10.94
C ALA A 290 0.03 8.85 -10.43
N ILE A 291 -0.12 10.17 -10.32
CA ILE A 291 -1.38 10.80 -9.88
C ILE A 291 -2.50 10.57 -10.90
N ALA A 292 -2.20 10.71 -12.19
CA ALA A 292 -3.18 10.48 -13.26
C ALA A 292 -3.65 9.01 -13.28
N LEU A 293 -2.72 8.05 -13.20
CA LEU A 293 -3.05 6.64 -13.18
C LEU A 293 -3.75 6.22 -11.88
N THR A 294 -3.41 6.83 -10.75
CA THR A 294 -4.13 6.65 -9.48
C THR A 294 -5.60 7.05 -9.63
N GLN A 295 -5.88 8.17 -10.31
CA GLN A 295 -7.26 8.59 -10.60
C GLN A 295 -8.00 7.59 -11.47
N VAL A 296 -7.39 7.15 -12.57
CA VAL A 296 -8.00 6.16 -13.48
C VAL A 296 -8.32 4.87 -12.73
N VAL A 297 -7.38 4.32 -11.96
CA VAL A 297 -7.56 3.07 -11.20
C VAL A 297 -8.69 3.21 -10.17
N ILE A 298 -8.73 4.30 -9.41
CA ILE A 298 -9.80 4.54 -8.43
C ILE A 298 -11.16 4.73 -9.12
N SER A 299 -11.20 5.42 -10.26
CA SER A 299 -12.44 5.63 -11.02
C SER A 299 -13.01 4.31 -11.57
N ILE A 300 -12.15 3.42 -12.10
CA ILE A 300 -12.52 2.08 -12.54
C ILE A 300 -12.98 1.24 -11.35
N ALA A 301 -12.24 1.29 -10.23
CA ALA A 301 -12.61 0.55 -9.04
C ALA A 301 -13.99 0.97 -8.50
N ARG A 302 -14.29 2.28 -8.51
CA ARG A 302 -15.60 2.80 -8.12
C ARG A 302 -16.71 2.38 -9.09
N ALA A 303 -16.46 2.38 -10.38
CA ALA A 303 -17.44 1.97 -11.38
C ALA A 303 -17.77 0.47 -11.30
N LEU A 304 -16.78 -0.38 -11.03
CA LEU A 304 -16.93 -1.84 -11.10
C LEU A 304 -17.16 -2.51 -9.73
N PHE A 305 -16.67 -1.94 -8.63
CA PHE A 305 -16.59 -2.62 -7.33
C PHE A 305 -17.19 -1.84 -6.15
N ASP A 306 -18.11 -0.90 -6.38
CA ASP A 306 -18.85 -0.21 -5.30
C ASP A 306 -20.09 -0.99 -4.80
N ARG A 307 -20.06 -2.32 -4.91
CA ARG A 307 -21.11 -3.23 -4.42
C ARG A 307 -20.50 -4.34 -3.56
N PRO A 308 -21.22 -4.84 -2.54
CA PRO A 308 -20.73 -5.95 -1.74
C PRO A 308 -20.57 -7.21 -2.59
N SER A 309 -19.44 -7.89 -2.45
CA SER A 309 -19.16 -9.16 -3.10
C SER A 309 -18.35 -10.05 -2.17
N ARG A 310 -18.84 -11.27 -1.92
CA ARG A 310 -18.20 -12.22 -1.01
C ARG A 310 -16.79 -12.62 -1.46
N ILE A 311 -16.57 -12.72 -2.77
CA ILE A 311 -15.26 -13.07 -3.34
C ILE A 311 -14.28 -11.93 -3.10
N VAL A 312 -14.71 -10.71 -3.39
CA VAL A 312 -13.91 -9.49 -3.20
C VAL A 312 -13.59 -9.29 -1.73
N GLU A 313 -14.56 -9.48 -0.83
CA GLU A 313 -14.33 -9.37 0.62
C GLU A 313 -13.29 -10.37 1.13
N ARG A 314 -13.30 -11.61 0.63
CA ARG A 314 -12.27 -12.61 0.95
C ARG A 314 -10.90 -12.22 0.43
N LEU A 315 -10.81 -11.74 -0.83
CA LEU A 315 -9.54 -11.24 -1.39
C LEU A 315 -9.00 -10.06 -0.58
N VAL A 316 -9.86 -9.12 -0.20
CA VAL A 316 -9.50 -7.99 0.66
C VAL A 316 -8.98 -8.47 2.02
N ALA A 317 -9.67 -9.42 2.65
CA ALA A 317 -9.27 -9.95 3.95
C ALA A 317 -7.91 -10.67 3.93
N GLY A 318 -7.57 -11.35 2.83
CA GLY A 318 -6.30 -12.07 2.67
C GLY A 318 -5.14 -11.26 2.13
N SER A 319 -5.42 -10.14 1.44
CA SER A 319 -4.42 -9.36 0.71
C SER A 319 -3.17 -9.01 1.50
N PHE A 320 -3.31 -8.67 2.78
CA PHE A 320 -2.19 -8.31 3.65
C PHE A 320 -1.28 -9.50 3.98
N VAL A 321 -1.84 -10.65 4.38
CA VAL A 321 -1.05 -11.84 4.69
C VAL A 321 -0.41 -12.42 3.43
N ILE A 322 -1.14 -12.43 2.31
CA ILE A 322 -0.58 -12.81 1.01
C ILE A 322 0.63 -11.95 0.68
N TYR A 323 0.51 -10.64 0.86
CA TYR A 323 1.61 -9.71 0.67
C TYR A 323 2.80 -9.98 1.61
N LEU A 324 2.63 -10.42 2.86
CA LEU A 324 3.78 -10.70 3.72
C LEU A 324 4.56 -11.96 3.30
N PHE A 325 3.84 -13.00 2.88
CA PHE A 325 4.43 -14.31 2.61
C PHE A 325 4.86 -14.53 1.17
N HIS A 326 4.40 -13.69 0.23
CA HIS A 326 4.63 -13.98 -1.19
C HIS A 326 6.11 -14.01 -1.58
N LEU A 327 6.98 -13.16 -1.03
CA LEU A 327 8.39 -13.16 -1.43
C LEU A 327 9.14 -14.44 -1.03
N PRO A 328 9.11 -14.89 0.24
CA PRO A 328 9.73 -16.17 0.59
C PRO A 328 9.23 -17.33 -0.28
N ILE A 329 7.93 -17.38 -0.54
CA ILE A 329 7.31 -18.44 -1.36
C ILE A 329 7.74 -18.31 -2.82
N LEU A 330 7.75 -17.10 -3.38
CA LEU A 330 8.18 -16.81 -4.75
C LEU A 330 9.63 -17.26 -4.98
N ILE A 331 10.53 -16.96 -4.05
CA ILE A 331 11.94 -17.38 -4.15
C ILE A 331 12.06 -18.90 -4.06
N ALA A 332 11.31 -19.55 -3.18
CA ALA A 332 11.29 -21.02 -3.11
C ALA A 332 10.78 -21.67 -4.41
N ILE A 333 9.77 -21.08 -5.07
CA ILE A 333 9.23 -21.58 -6.34
C ILE A 333 10.15 -21.26 -7.52
N TYR A 334 10.85 -20.12 -7.46
CA TYR A 334 11.74 -19.67 -8.52
C TYR A 334 12.78 -20.74 -8.89
N ASP A 335 13.37 -21.44 -7.91
CA ASP A 335 14.39 -22.46 -8.18
C ASP A 335 13.83 -23.62 -9.03
N VAL A 336 12.57 -23.98 -8.83
CA VAL A 336 11.88 -25.00 -9.63
C VAL A 336 11.65 -24.49 -11.05
N VAL A 337 11.19 -23.25 -11.20
CA VAL A 337 10.95 -22.62 -12.51
C VAL A 337 12.26 -22.47 -13.30
N LYS A 338 13.35 -22.09 -12.61
CA LYS A 338 14.69 -22.00 -13.20
C LYS A 338 15.18 -23.34 -13.71
N ARG A 339 15.14 -24.39 -12.86
CA ARG A 339 15.60 -25.74 -13.23
C ARG A 339 14.79 -26.35 -14.39
N ALA A 340 13.52 -26.01 -14.48
CA ALA A 340 12.66 -26.44 -15.59
C ALA A 340 12.95 -25.72 -16.91
N GLY A 341 13.78 -24.66 -16.93
CA GLY A 341 14.18 -23.96 -18.14
C GLY A 341 13.01 -23.30 -18.90
N LEU A 342 11.94 -22.91 -18.18
CA LEU A 342 10.72 -22.41 -18.80
C LEU A 342 10.94 -21.07 -19.50
N ALA A 343 10.33 -20.90 -20.68
CA ALA A 343 10.30 -19.62 -21.39
C ALA A 343 9.69 -18.50 -20.51
N PRO A 344 10.12 -17.24 -20.62
CA PRO A 344 9.77 -16.18 -19.67
C PRO A 344 8.28 -16.00 -19.37
N GLY A 345 7.42 -16.01 -20.40
CA GLY A 345 5.98 -15.86 -20.21
C GLY A 345 5.33 -17.04 -19.46
N ILE A 346 5.79 -18.26 -19.72
CA ILE A 346 5.31 -19.47 -19.05
C ILE A 346 5.81 -19.49 -17.61
N GLY A 347 7.12 -19.26 -17.41
CA GLY A 347 7.71 -19.21 -16.08
C GLY A 347 7.10 -18.13 -15.20
N PHE A 348 6.84 -16.93 -15.76
CA PHE A 348 6.11 -15.86 -15.09
C PHE A 348 4.72 -16.32 -14.63
N THR A 349 3.94 -16.90 -15.55
CA THR A 349 2.57 -17.33 -15.27
C THR A 349 2.53 -18.43 -14.21
N VAL A 350 3.41 -19.43 -14.33
CA VAL A 350 3.52 -20.54 -13.37
C VAL A 350 3.95 -20.03 -12.00
N ASN A 351 4.99 -19.20 -11.93
CA ASN A 351 5.48 -18.68 -10.65
C ASN A 351 4.43 -17.78 -9.98
N LEU A 352 3.77 -16.91 -10.75
CA LEU A 352 2.68 -16.07 -10.26
C LEU A 352 1.51 -16.91 -9.70
N ALA A 353 1.05 -17.91 -10.46
CA ALA A 353 -0.07 -18.76 -10.07
C ALA A 353 0.24 -19.59 -8.82
N LEU A 354 1.42 -20.22 -8.78
CA LEU A 354 1.85 -21.02 -7.63
C LEU A 354 2.07 -20.13 -6.40
N THR A 355 2.76 -19.00 -6.55
CA THR A 355 3.00 -18.09 -5.42
C THR A 355 1.68 -17.58 -4.85
N PHE A 356 0.73 -17.20 -5.71
CA PHE A 356 -0.61 -16.81 -5.25
C PHE A 356 -1.32 -17.95 -4.51
N ALA A 357 -1.35 -19.16 -5.08
CA ALA A 357 -2.04 -20.30 -4.51
C ALA A 357 -1.46 -20.71 -3.14
N PHE A 358 -0.14 -20.78 -3.01
CA PHE A 358 0.51 -21.10 -1.74
C PHE A 358 0.33 -19.98 -0.72
N SER A 359 0.48 -18.71 -1.11
CA SER A 359 0.24 -17.56 -0.23
C SER A 359 -1.21 -17.51 0.27
N TRP A 360 -2.16 -17.86 -0.59
CA TRP A 360 -3.57 -18.01 -0.23
C TRP A 360 -3.77 -19.14 0.78
N GLY A 361 -3.12 -20.28 0.57
CA GLY A 361 -3.10 -21.40 1.53
C GLY A 361 -2.56 -20.98 2.90
N VAL A 362 -1.45 -20.24 2.93
CA VAL A 362 -0.88 -19.68 4.17
C VAL A 362 -1.86 -18.74 4.85
N TRP A 363 -2.50 -17.83 4.11
CA TRP A 363 -3.52 -16.95 4.68
C TRP A 363 -4.66 -17.74 5.34
N ARG A 364 -5.12 -18.82 4.70
CA ARG A 364 -6.17 -19.68 5.26
C ARG A 364 -5.74 -20.41 6.53
N LEU A 365 -4.45 -20.67 6.73
CA LEU A 365 -3.90 -21.21 7.97
C LEU A 365 -3.79 -20.12 9.06
N VAL A 366 -3.28 -18.95 8.68
CA VAL A 366 -3.13 -17.78 9.55
C VAL A 366 -4.48 -17.34 10.10
N GLU A 367 -5.52 -17.25 9.26
CA GLU A 367 -6.87 -16.85 9.66
C GLU A 367 -7.50 -17.80 10.69
N ARG A 368 -7.18 -19.09 10.63
CA ARG A 368 -7.72 -20.12 11.54
C ARG A 368 -6.98 -20.22 12.86
N THR A 369 -5.76 -19.70 12.94
CA THR A 369 -4.89 -19.87 14.11
C THR A 369 -4.79 -18.54 14.85
N PRO A 370 -5.36 -18.40 16.07
CA PRO A 370 -5.45 -17.10 16.74
C PRO A 370 -4.10 -16.41 16.96
N ALA A 371 -3.06 -17.18 17.30
CA ALA A 371 -1.70 -16.66 17.45
C ALA A 371 -1.13 -16.13 16.13
N LEU A 372 -1.25 -16.89 15.04
CA LEU A 372 -0.77 -16.46 13.71
C LEU A 372 -1.58 -15.27 13.19
N ASN A 373 -2.89 -15.23 13.44
CA ASN A 373 -3.75 -14.12 13.04
C ASN A 373 -3.35 -12.81 13.77
N LEU A 374 -2.95 -12.90 15.04
CA LEU A 374 -2.38 -11.74 15.73
C LEU A 374 -1.01 -11.37 15.14
N LEU A 375 -0.12 -12.35 14.99
CA LEU A 375 1.26 -12.13 14.59
C LEU A 375 1.39 -11.62 13.16
N PHE A 376 0.64 -12.16 12.19
CA PHE A 376 0.79 -11.85 10.76
C PHE A 376 -0.37 -11.04 10.17
N ASN A 377 -1.50 -10.92 10.87
CA ASN A 377 -2.64 -10.12 10.42
C ASN A 377 -3.02 -9.01 11.41
N GLY A 378 -2.40 -8.97 12.60
CA GLY A 378 -2.63 -7.95 13.60
C GLY A 378 -4.05 -7.97 14.18
N ILE A 379 -4.72 -9.13 14.13
CA ILE A 379 -6.07 -9.33 14.65
C ILE A 379 -5.97 -10.17 15.91
N ALA A 380 -6.26 -9.56 17.06
CA ALA A 380 -6.29 -10.26 18.34
C ALA A 380 -7.40 -11.33 18.37
N PRO A 381 -7.21 -12.44 19.10
CA PRO A 381 -8.28 -13.40 19.37
C PRO A 381 -9.48 -12.67 20.00
N ALA A 382 -10.70 -12.98 19.55
CA ALA A 382 -11.89 -12.48 20.21
C ALA A 382 -11.87 -12.97 21.67
N ALA A 383 -12.05 -12.05 22.63
CA ALA A 383 -12.21 -12.43 24.03
C ALA A 383 -13.40 -13.39 24.15
N PRO A 384 -13.30 -14.47 24.95
CA PRO A 384 -14.44 -15.35 25.18
C PRO A 384 -15.61 -14.53 25.70
N ALA A 385 -16.79 -14.70 25.08
CA ALA A 385 -17.99 -13.98 25.49
C ALA A 385 -18.22 -14.16 27.00
N PRO A 386 -18.58 -13.09 27.74
CA PRO A 386 -18.90 -13.24 29.16
C PRO A 386 -20.01 -14.28 29.27
N ARG A 387 -19.74 -15.36 30.01
CA ARG A 387 -20.76 -16.38 30.34
C ARG A 387 -21.96 -15.62 30.89
N ARG A 388 -23.12 -15.70 30.21
CA ARG A 388 -24.39 -15.22 30.77
C ARG A 388 -24.49 -15.83 32.16
N ARG A 389 -24.43 -15.01 33.21
CA ARG A 389 -24.82 -15.46 34.55
C ARG A 389 -26.23 -16.03 34.38
N ALA A 390 -26.40 -17.31 34.69
CA ALA A 390 -27.71 -17.92 34.76
C ALA A 390 -28.54 -17.03 35.69
N ALA A 391 -29.71 -16.59 35.23
CA ALA A 391 -30.65 -15.86 36.07
C ALA A 391 -30.93 -16.74 37.29
N GLU A 392 -30.66 -16.23 38.49
CA GLU A 392 -31.18 -16.81 39.72
C GLU A 392 -32.71 -16.89 39.59
N PRO A 393 -33.33 -18.04 39.90
CA PRO A 393 -34.78 -18.11 39.92
C PRO A 393 -35.27 -17.22 41.07
N GLU A 394 -36.12 -16.24 40.76
CA GLU A 394 -36.89 -15.49 41.75
C GLU A 394 -37.64 -16.49 42.63
N SER A 395 -37.17 -16.67 43.86
CA SER A 395 -37.94 -17.33 44.92
C SER A 395 -39.13 -16.44 45.24
N ARG A 396 -40.31 -16.86 44.79
CA ARG A 396 -41.60 -16.28 45.15
C ARG A 396 -41.69 -16.17 46.68
N ALA A 397 -41.88 -14.95 47.17
CA ALA A 397 -42.33 -14.70 48.54
C ALA A 397 -43.77 -15.22 48.69
N CYS A 398 -44.01 -15.87 49.82
CA CYS A 398 -45.34 -16.16 50.35
C CYS A 398 -45.69 -15.10 51.39
#